data_AF-A0A803PFI9-F1
#
_entry.id   AF-A0A803PFI9-F1
#
_cell.length_a   1.000
_cell.length_b   1.000
_cell.length_c   1.000
_cell.angle_alpha   90.00
_cell.angle_beta   90.00
_cell.angle_gamma   90.00
#
_symmetry.space_group_name_H-M   'P 1'
#
loop_
_entity.id
_entity.type
_entity.pdbx_description
1 polymer ?
#
loop_
_entity_poly.entity_id
_entity_poly.type
_entity_poly.pdbx_seq_one_letter_code
_entity_poly.pdbx_strand_id
1 'polypeptide(L)'
;MIGVPNEILPLLATSPSSAAIDWLRFNIFDHISADQIRYIAVGNEVFLKDSFYAPHLVPTILNLHIALQTLGLADSIKISSPQAASVLSTSYPPSSASFDPSLRFAMIPLLQFLTETKSPFMVNLYPYFSYINSKPEEVSLDYALFRSEPDRTVRDGAFEYSNVYDASIDALVYAMEKEGFGGVTVAVTETGWPKSGGEAANVENAAVFNGNVVARAVRNAGTPRRPGVGVEVYLFDLFDENGKVGEEFEKHFGIFGLDGVKAYGLDFN
;
A
#
# COMPACT_ATOMS: atom_id res chain seq x y z
N MET A 1 -2.15 12.15 -2.99
CA MET A 1 -0.88 11.45 -3.26
C MET A 1 -0.60 11.54 -4.76
N ILE A 2 0.65 11.73 -5.17
CA ILE A 2 1.05 11.78 -6.58
C ILE A 2 2.17 10.76 -6.82
N GLY A 3 2.05 9.95 -7.86
CA GLY A 3 3.03 8.93 -8.22
C GLY A 3 4.18 9.46 -9.07
N VAL A 4 5.39 8.98 -8.83
CA VAL A 4 6.54 9.08 -9.75
C VAL A 4 6.62 7.76 -10.51
N PRO A 5 6.53 7.75 -11.85
CA PRO A 5 6.56 6.51 -12.64
C PRO A 5 7.86 5.71 -12.44
N ASN A 6 7.80 4.39 -12.62
CA ASN A 6 8.98 3.51 -12.48
C ASN A 6 10.05 3.86 -13.52
N GLU A 7 9.62 4.24 -14.72
CA GLU A 7 10.43 4.47 -15.91
C GLU A 7 11.39 5.67 -15.75
N ILE A 8 11.06 6.60 -14.84
CA ILE A 8 11.88 7.80 -14.62
C ILE A 8 12.89 7.62 -13.47
N LEU A 9 12.79 6.54 -12.68
CA LEU A 9 13.69 6.29 -11.56
C LEU A 9 15.17 6.27 -11.96
N PRO A 10 15.61 5.61 -13.06
CA PRO A 10 17.02 5.61 -13.43
C PRO A 10 17.58 7.00 -13.73
N LEU A 11 16.77 7.85 -14.38
CA LEU A 11 17.15 9.23 -14.70
C LEU A 11 17.29 10.05 -13.42
N LEU A 12 16.28 10.03 -12.54
CA LEU A 12 16.30 10.83 -11.31
C LEU A 12 17.32 10.33 -10.28
N ALA A 13 17.62 9.03 -10.27
CA ALA A 13 18.64 8.44 -9.41
C ALA A 13 20.06 8.89 -9.74
N THR A 14 20.37 9.09 -11.03
CA THR A 14 21.74 9.35 -11.51
C THR A 14 22.01 10.81 -11.83
N SER A 15 20.97 11.63 -11.93
CA SER A 15 21.10 13.06 -12.22
C SER A 15 21.45 13.89 -10.97
N PRO A 16 22.06 15.07 -11.13
CA PRO A 16 22.19 16.03 -10.05
C PRO A 16 20.83 16.39 -9.46
N SER A 17 20.78 16.78 -8.18
CA SER A 17 19.54 17.12 -7.48
C SER A 17 18.76 18.28 -8.14
N SER A 18 19.41 19.14 -8.91
CA SER A 18 18.72 20.18 -9.71
C SER A 18 17.74 19.59 -10.73
N ALA A 19 18.05 18.42 -11.32
CA ALA A 19 17.15 17.74 -12.25
C ALA A 19 15.87 17.26 -11.55
N ALA A 20 15.97 16.86 -10.28
CA ALA A 20 14.81 16.49 -9.48
C ALA A 20 13.92 17.71 -9.17
N ILE A 21 14.51 18.90 -8.95
CA ILE A 21 13.75 20.15 -8.79
C ILE A 21 13.00 20.48 -10.08
N ASP A 22 13.68 20.43 -11.22
CA ASP A 22 13.07 20.73 -12.52
C ASP A 22 11.94 19.74 -12.83
N TRP A 23 12.16 18.45 -12.55
CA TRP A 23 11.14 17.42 -12.73
C TRP A 23 9.92 17.67 -11.84
N LEU A 24 10.11 17.98 -10.56
CA LEU A 24 9.02 18.28 -9.62
C LEU A 24 8.21 19.51 -10.06
N ARG A 25 8.87 20.58 -10.49
CA ARG A 25 8.17 21.78 -10.97
C ARG A 25 7.35 21.48 -12.21
N PHE A 26 8.00 20.94 -13.24
CA PHE A 26 7.39 20.73 -14.54
C PHE A 26 6.26 19.70 -14.51
N ASN A 27 6.40 18.60 -13.77
CA ASN A 27 5.41 17.51 -13.79
C ASN A 27 4.36 17.63 -12.68
N ILE A 28 4.62 18.40 -11.63
CA ILE A 28 3.75 18.46 -10.45
C ILE A 28 3.37 19.91 -10.12
N PHE A 29 4.32 20.73 -9.67
CA PHE A 29 3.99 22.01 -9.03
C PHE A 29 3.50 23.10 -10.00
N ASP A 30 3.75 22.98 -11.30
CA ASP A 30 3.17 23.85 -12.33
C ASP A 30 1.67 23.53 -12.61
N HIS A 31 1.17 22.41 -12.09
CA HIS A 31 -0.20 21.92 -12.34
C HIS A 31 -1.07 21.83 -11.09
N ILE A 32 -0.46 21.60 -9.92
CA ILE A 32 -1.15 21.48 -8.64
C ILE A 32 -0.37 22.20 -7.55
N SER A 33 -1.08 22.91 -6.70
CA SER A 33 -0.45 23.64 -5.60
C SER A 33 0.13 22.67 -4.57
N ALA A 34 1.31 22.99 -4.05
CA ALA A 34 2.06 22.12 -3.14
C ALA A 34 1.31 21.81 -1.84
N ASP A 35 0.44 22.72 -1.37
CA ASP A 35 -0.41 22.56 -0.19
C ASP A 35 -1.53 21.52 -0.36
N GLN A 36 -1.85 21.14 -1.60
CA GLN A 36 -2.80 20.06 -1.90
C GLN A 36 -2.13 18.67 -1.91
N ILE A 37 -0.81 18.61 -1.78
CA ILE A 37 -0.04 17.37 -1.89
C ILE A 37 0.42 16.95 -0.49
N ARG A 38 0.01 15.75 -0.08
CA ARG A 38 0.49 15.13 1.16
C ARG A 38 1.68 14.19 0.94
N TYR A 39 1.65 13.43 -0.16
CA TYR A 39 2.64 12.39 -0.46
C TYR A 39 3.07 12.41 -1.91
N ILE A 40 4.37 12.18 -2.11
CA ILE A 40 4.95 11.73 -3.37
C ILE A 40 5.28 10.23 -3.22
N ALA A 41 4.64 9.40 -4.03
CA ALA A 41 4.82 7.95 -4.08
C ALA A 41 5.82 7.61 -5.18
N VAL A 42 7.06 7.29 -4.82
CA VAL A 42 8.15 7.09 -5.77
C VAL A 42 8.15 5.65 -6.28
N GLY A 43 7.81 5.46 -7.54
CA GLY A 43 7.56 4.14 -8.12
C GLY A 43 6.28 3.49 -7.60
N ASN A 44 5.90 2.37 -8.22
CA ASN A 44 4.79 1.51 -7.77
C ASN A 44 5.18 0.04 -7.96
N GLU A 45 5.22 -0.71 -6.86
CA GLU A 45 5.56 -2.14 -6.80
C GLU A 45 6.89 -2.47 -7.50
N VAL A 46 7.88 -1.59 -7.31
CA VAL A 46 9.19 -1.64 -7.99
C VAL A 46 9.89 -2.98 -7.81
N PHE A 47 9.80 -3.58 -6.62
CA PHE A 47 10.45 -4.86 -6.32
C PHE A 47 9.71 -6.08 -6.90
N LEU A 48 8.46 -5.93 -7.33
CA LEU A 48 7.66 -7.00 -7.92
C LEU A 48 7.67 -6.96 -9.45
N LYS A 49 7.46 -5.77 -10.04
CA LYS A 49 7.17 -5.64 -11.48
C LYS A 49 8.40 -5.82 -12.36
N ASP A 50 9.48 -5.12 -12.06
CA ASP A 50 10.71 -5.18 -12.86
C ASP A 50 11.93 -4.85 -11.99
N SER A 51 12.79 -5.85 -11.80
CA SER A 51 13.99 -5.75 -10.96
C SER A 51 15.02 -4.75 -11.49
N PHE A 52 14.93 -4.34 -12.76
CA PHE A 52 15.76 -3.30 -13.33
C PHE A 52 15.69 -1.98 -12.55
N TYR A 53 14.50 -1.62 -12.05
CA TYR A 53 14.30 -0.34 -11.36
C TYR A 53 14.71 -0.35 -9.89
N ALA A 54 14.84 -1.53 -9.27
CA ALA A 54 15.10 -1.67 -7.83
C ALA A 54 16.34 -0.93 -7.33
N PRO A 55 17.50 -0.94 -8.03
CA PRO A 55 18.69 -0.19 -7.60
C PRO A 55 18.52 1.33 -7.64
N HIS A 56 17.53 1.83 -8.38
CA HIS A 56 17.30 3.26 -8.59
C HIS A 56 16.29 3.88 -7.62
N LEU A 57 15.54 3.05 -6.88
CA LEU A 57 14.46 3.52 -6.03
C LEU A 57 14.94 4.46 -4.91
N VAL A 58 15.83 3.96 -4.04
CA VAL A 58 16.30 4.75 -2.88
C VAL A 58 17.10 5.99 -3.32
N PRO A 59 18.03 5.93 -4.29
CA PRO A 59 18.68 7.14 -4.80
C PRO A 59 17.70 8.19 -5.33
N THR A 60 16.64 7.77 -6.03
CA THR A 60 15.58 8.68 -6.50
C THR A 60 14.86 9.36 -5.33
N ILE A 61 14.48 8.59 -4.31
CA ILE A 61 13.81 9.11 -3.11
C ILE A 61 14.69 10.17 -2.42
N LEU A 62 15.99 9.90 -2.29
CA LEU A 62 16.94 10.84 -1.67
C LEU A 62 17.07 12.13 -2.51
N ASN A 63 17.21 12.02 -3.83
CA ASN A 63 17.31 13.19 -4.71
C ASN A 63 16.02 14.04 -4.70
N LEU A 64 14.84 13.40 -4.72
CA LEU A 64 13.56 14.10 -4.60
C LEU A 64 13.40 14.76 -3.22
N HIS A 65 13.87 14.11 -2.15
CA HIS A 65 13.83 14.70 -0.81
C HIS A 65 14.71 15.95 -0.71
N ILE A 66 15.94 15.91 -1.24
CA ILE A 66 16.83 17.09 -1.32
C ILE A 66 16.17 18.21 -2.13
N ALA A 67 15.50 17.87 -3.23
CA ALA A 67 14.75 18.85 -4.02
C ALA A 67 13.62 19.49 -3.20
N LEU A 68 12.82 18.70 -2.47
CA LEU A 68 11.78 19.23 -1.57
C LEU A 68 12.37 20.09 -0.45
N GLN A 69 13.52 19.73 0.12
CA GLN A 69 14.21 20.56 1.12
C GLN A 69 14.61 21.92 0.52
N THR A 70 15.17 21.91 -0.68
CA THR A 70 15.58 23.13 -1.40
C THR A 70 14.38 24.05 -1.70
N LEU A 71 13.20 23.45 -1.95
CA LEU A 71 11.96 24.17 -2.18
C LEU A 71 11.22 24.57 -0.88
N GLY A 72 11.70 24.17 0.29
CA GLY A 72 11.04 24.41 1.57
C GLY A 72 9.76 23.59 1.79
N LEU A 73 9.63 22.44 1.13
CA LEU A 73 8.42 21.58 1.10
C LEU A 73 8.60 20.23 1.82
N ALA A 74 9.80 19.90 2.30
CA ALA A 74 10.09 18.59 2.90
C ALA A 74 9.34 18.29 4.22
N ASP A 75 8.87 19.33 4.90
CA ASP A 75 8.09 19.18 6.13
C ASP A 75 6.61 18.90 5.85
N SER A 76 6.06 19.46 4.77
CA SER A 76 4.65 19.33 4.38
C SER A 76 4.39 18.14 3.44
N ILE A 77 5.35 17.81 2.57
CA ILE A 77 5.23 16.74 1.58
C ILE A 77 6.14 15.58 1.98
N LYS A 78 5.54 14.43 2.28
CA LYS A 78 6.28 13.21 2.63
C LYS A 78 6.54 12.34 1.40
N ILE A 79 7.65 11.60 1.41
CA ILE A 79 8.04 10.72 0.31
C ILE A 79 8.04 9.27 0.83
N SER A 80 7.49 8.36 0.04
CA SER A 80 7.62 6.92 0.27
C SER A 80 7.51 6.19 -1.08
N SER A 81 7.38 4.87 -1.06
CA SER A 81 7.25 4.05 -2.27
C SER A 81 6.28 2.89 -2.03
N PRO A 82 5.10 2.88 -2.68
CA PRO A 82 4.16 1.77 -2.67
C PRO A 82 4.82 0.45 -3.07
N GLN A 83 4.79 -0.52 -2.15
CA GLN A 83 5.27 -1.87 -2.40
C GLN A 83 4.11 -2.86 -2.48
N ALA A 84 4.25 -3.91 -3.29
CA ALA A 84 3.39 -5.07 -3.16
C ALA A 84 3.71 -5.79 -1.83
N ALA A 85 2.72 -6.45 -1.23
CA ALA A 85 2.94 -7.25 -0.01
C ALA A 85 3.97 -8.39 -0.18
N SER A 86 4.28 -8.78 -1.43
CA SER A 86 5.30 -9.78 -1.78
C SER A 86 6.73 -9.37 -1.44
N VAL A 87 6.96 -8.17 -0.93
CA VAL A 87 8.25 -7.82 -0.31
C VAL A 87 8.57 -8.66 0.92
N LEU A 88 7.57 -9.34 1.50
CA LEU A 88 7.75 -10.35 2.53
C LEU A 88 7.97 -11.73 1.91
N SER A 89 9.06 -12.40 2.26
CA SER A 89 9.27 -13.82 1.92
C SER A 89 8.50 -14.75 2.86
N THR A 90 8.25 -14.29 4.07
CA THR A 90 7.44 -14.97 5.08
C THR A 90 6.46 -13.94 5.64
N SER A 91 5.17 -14.29 5.66
CA SER A 91 4.10 -13.45 6.19
C SER A 91 3.18 -14.18 7.18
N TYR A 92 3.30 -15.51 7.30
CA TYR A 92 2.47 -16.32 8.17
C TYR A 92 3.30 -17.21 9.13
N PRO A 93 2.94 -17.25 10.43
CA PRO A 93 2.06 -16.27 11.10
C PRO A 93 2.68 -14.85 11.04
N PRO A 94 1.90 -13.78 11.28
CA PRO A 94 2.43 -12.41 11.24
C PRO A 94 3.70 -12.22 12.10
N SER A 95 3.79 -12.87 13.27
CA SER A 95 4.97 -12.85 14.15
C SER A 95 6.19 -13.62 13.65
N SER A 96 6.13 -14.26 12.49
CA SER A 96 7.30 -14.88 11.83
C SER A 96 7.81 -14.05 10.65
N ALA A 97 7.10 -12.97 10.32
CA ALA A 97 7.28 -12.27 9.05
C ALA A 97 8.69 -11.70 8.88
N SER A 98 9.14 -11.68 7.62
CA SER A 98 10.43 -11.12 7.24
C SER A 98 10.40 -10.63 5.80
N PHE A 99 11.07 -9.51 5.56
CA PHE A 99 11.39 -9.08 4.20
C PHE A 99 12.20 -10.15 3.47
N ASP A 100 11.99 -10.24 2.16
CA ASP A 100 12.81 -11.07 1.29
C ASP A 100 14.30 -10.67 1.43
N PRO A 101 15.20 -11.59 1.78
CA PRO A 101 16.62 -11.30 1.93
C PRO A 101 17.26 -10.63 0.69
N SER A 102 16.77 -10.96 -0.50
CA SER A 102 17.25 -10.39 -1.77
C SER A 102 16.89 -8.91 -1.94
N LEU A 103 15.87 -8.42 -1.24
CA LEU A 103 15.41 -7.03 -1.30
C LEU A 103 16.03 -6.15 -0.20
N ARG A 104 16.71 -6.75 0.79
CA ARG A 104 17.25 -6.01 1.95
C ARG A 104 18.19 -4.88 1.56
N PHE A 105 18.92 -5.00 0.45
CA PHE A 105 19.84 -3.95 -0.03
C PHE A 105 19.12 -2.61 -0.31
N ALA A 106 17.85 -2.65 -0.73
CA ALA A 106 17.03 -1.47 -0.98
C ALA A 106 16.04 -1.21 0.16
N MET A 107 15.51 -2.27 0.78
CA MET A 107 14.52 -2.16 1.86
C MET A 107 15.09 -1.47 3.11
N ILE A 108 16.29 -1.85 3.55
CA ILE A 108 16.88 -1.28 4.78
C ILE A 108 17.16 0.23 4.62
N PRO A 109 17.82 0.70 3.53
CA PRO A 109 17.96 2.14 3.30
C PRO A 109 16.62 2.88 3.15
N LEU A 110 15.60 2.25 2.55
CA LEU A 110 14.26 2.82 2.49
C LEU A 110 13.69 3.03 3.89
N LEU A 111 13.69 2.00 4.75
CA LEU A 111 13.18 2.09 6.12
C LEU A 111 13.92 3.13 6.97
N GLN A 112 15.24 3.26 6.78
CA GLN A 112 16.05 4.32 7.40
C GLN A 112 15.53 5.70 6.99
N PHE A 113 15.36 5.94 5.69
CA PHE A 113 14.83 7.20 5.17
C PHE A 113 13.42 7.51 5.71
N LEU A 114 12.53 6.50 5.75
CA LEU A 114 11.18 6.65 6.27
C LEU A 114 11.18 7.04 7.76
N THR A 115 12.08 6.44 8.54
CA THR A 115 12.26 6.75 9.96
C THR A 115 12.74 8.19 10.17
N GLU A 116 13.77 8.62 9.43
CA GLU A 116 14.36 9.96 9.55
C GLU A 116 13.39 11.07 9.12
N THR A 117 12.56 10.81 8.10
CA THR A 117 11.63 11.80 7.53
C THR A 117 10.22 11.74 8.12
N LYS A 118 9.96 10.74 9.00
CA LYS A 118 8.63 10.41 9.55
C LYS A 118 7.61 10.14 8.44
N SER A 119 8.05 9.45 7.39
CA SER A 119 7.21 9.02 6.28
C SER A 119 6.70 7.60 6.51
N PRO A 120 5.49 7.24 6.04
CA PRO A 120 4.96 5.90 6.23
C PRO A 120 5.59 4.90 5.27
N PHE A 121 5.62 3.62 5.65
CA PHE A 121 5.79 2.52 4.71
C PHE A 121 4.50 2.36 3.89
N MET A 122 4.58 2.51 2.58
CA MET A 122 3.43 2.40 1.67
C MET A 122 3.32 0.98 1.12
N VAL A 123 2.12 0.41 1.17
CA VAL A 123 1.86 -0.95 0.68
C VAL A 123 0.54 -1.06 -0.08
N ASN A 124 0.58 -1.76 -1.20
CA ASN A 124 -0.58 -2.25 -1.92
C ASN A 124 -0.95 -3.62 -1.32
N LEU A 125 -2.10 -3.69 -0.66
CA LEU A 125 -2.49 -4.80 0.19
C LEU A 125 -3.87 -5.31 -0.21
N TYR A 126 -3.92 -6.51 -0.78
CA TYR A 126 -5.14 -7.08 -1.36
C TYR A 126 -5.49 -8.43 -0.70
N PRO A 127 -6.36 -8.44 0.33
CA PRO A 127 -6.96 -9.65 0.88
C PRO A 127 -7.64 -10.52 -0.17
N TYR A 128 -8.17 -9.92 -1.24
CA TYR A 128 -8.69 -10.64 -2.40
C TYR A 128 -7.66 -11.59 -3.02
N PHE A 129 -6.43 -11.12 -3.23
CA PHE A 129 -5.35 -11.95 -3.78
C PHE A 129 -4.91 -13.03 -2.81
N SER A 130 -4.92 -12.76 -1.49
CA SER A 130 -4.68 -13.80 -0.50
C SER A 130 -5.77 -14.88 -0.55
N TYR A 131 -7.03 -14.49 -0.70
CA TYR A 131 -8.15 -15.44 -0.79
C TYR A 131 -8.05 -16.35 -2.01
N ILE A 132 -7.85 -15.81 -3.21
CA ILE A 132 -7.84 -16.63 -4.44
C ILE A 132 -6.56 -17.46 -4.64
N ASN A 133 -5.45 -17.09 -3.97
CA ASN A 133 -4.16 -17.77 -4.14
C ASN A 133 -3.75 -18.66 -2.96
N SER A 134 -4.51 -18.67 -1.87
CA SER A 134 -4.29 -19.54 -0.71
C SER A 134 -5.31 -20.66 -0.66
N LYS A 135 -5.04 -21.69 0.13
CA LYS A 135 -6.04 -22.73 0.36
C LYS A 135 -7.18 -22.20 1.23
N PRO A 136 -8.42 -22.71 1.09
CA PRO A 136 -9.55 -22.27 1.91
C PRO A 136 -9.35 -22.43 3.42
N GLU A 137 -8.50 -23.38 3.85
CA GLU A 137 -8.16 -23.58 5.27
C GLU A 137 -7.19 -22.53 5.80
N GLU A 138 -6.44 -21.86 4.92
CA GLU A 138 -5.47 -20.81 5.25
C GLU A 138 -6.13 -19.42 5.18
N VAL A 139 -6.88 -19.15 4.11
CA VAL A 139 -7.62 -17.89 3.90
C VAL A 139 -9.03 -18.20 3.41
N SER A 140 -9.97 -18.28 4.35
CA SER A 140 -11.39 -18.40 4.00
C SER A 140 -11.97 -17.08 3.49
N LEU A 141 -13.08 -17.16 2.74
CA LEU A 141 -13.79 -15.96 2.26
C LEU A 141 -14.24 -15.06 3.43
N ASP A 142 -14.75 -15.65 4.51
CA ASP A 142 -15.20 -14.88 5.69
C ASP A 142 -14.03 -14.16 6.38
N TYR A 143 -12.86 -14.80 6.44
CA TYR A 143 -11.65 -14.18 6.96
C TYR A 143 -11.14 -13.02 6.08
N ALA A 144 -11.33 -13.12 4.77
CA ALA A 144 -10.98 -12.06 3.83
C ALA A 144 -11.98 -10.89 3.84
N LEU A 145 -13.26 -11.15 4.15
CA LEU A 145 -14.35 -10.17 4.12
C LEU A 145 -14.72 -9.58 5.49
N PHE A 146 -13.89 -9.77 6.52
CA PHE A 146 -14.16 -9.31 7.89
C PHE A 146 -15.43 -9.93 8.52
N ARG A 147 -15.76 -11.17 8.17
CA ARG A 147 -16.94 -11.91 8.63
C ARG A 147 -16.61 -13.08 9.55
N SER A 148 -15.35 -13.26 9.96
CA SER A 148 -15.01 -14.36 10.86
C SER A 148 -15.77 -14.28 12.18
N GLU A 149 -16.39 -15.40 12.55
CA GLU A 149 -16.95 -15.60 13.88
C GLU A 149 -15.85 -15.57 14.96
N PRO A 150 -16.15 -15.17 16.20
CA PRO A 150 -15.16 -15.06 17.27
C PRO A 150 -14.37 -16.35 17.57
N ASP A 151 -14.95 -17.52 17.30
CA ASP A 151 -14.30 -18.84 17.48
C ASP A 151 -13.47 -19.28 16.26
N ARG A 152 -13.47 -18.49 15.17
CA ARG A 152 -12.74 -18.75 13.90
C ARG A 152 -11.62 -17.76 13.62
N THR A 153 -11.13 -17.06 14.65
CA THR A 153 -9.98 -16.16 14.52
C THR A 153 -8.66 -16.93 14.42
N VAL A 154 -7.69 -16.37 13.70
CA VAL A 154 -6.32 -16.90 13.65
C VAL A 154 -5.54 -16.39 14.86
N ARG A 155 -5.04 -17.29 15.70
CA ARG A 155 -4.24 -16.96 16.87
C ARG A 155 -2.74 -16.98 16.55
N ASP A 156 -2.05 -15.91 16.93
CA ASP A 156 -0.61 -15.73 16.77
C ASP A 156 0.00 -15.20 18.08
N GLY A 157 0.41 -16.13 18.95
CA GLY A 157 0.88 -15.80 20.29
C GLY A 157 -0.20 -15.09 21.12
N ALA A 158 0.04 -13.80 21.43
CA ALA A 158 -0.89 -12.96 22.19
C ALA A 158 -1.92 -12.23 21.30
N PHE A 159 -1.77 -12.29 19.98
CA PHE A 159 -2.65 -11.61 19.03
C PHE A 159 -3.68 -12.58 18.44
N GLU A 160 -4.89 -12.06 18.21
CA GLU A 160 -5.96 -12.76 17.51
C GLU A 160 -6.39 -11.91 16.32
N TYR A 161 -6.38 -12.54 15.14
CA TYR A 161 -6.76 -11.90 13.89
C TYR A 161 -8.10 -12.46 13.43
N SER A 162 -9.12 -11.60 13.39
CA SER A 162 -10.44 -11.92 12.81
C SER A 162 -10.52 -11.65 11.31
N ASN A 163 -9.49 -11.05 10.72
CA ASN A 163 -9.42 -10.78 9.29
C ASN A 163 -7.97 -10.79 8.77
N VAL A 164 -7.79 -11.19 7.52
CA VAL A 164 -6.46 -11.30 6.88
C VAL A 164 -5.82 -9.93 6.61
N TYR A 165 -6.63 -8.86 6.52
CA TYR A 165 -6.17 -7.49 6.31
C TYR A 165 -5.28 -7.02 7.47
N ASP A 166 -5.77 -7.14 8.71
CA ASP A 166 -5.01 -6.81 9.92
C ASP A 166 -3.78 -7.70 10.07
N ALA A 167 -3.92 -9.01 9.80
CA ALA A 167 -2.80 -9.96 9.87
C ALA A 167 -1.68 -9.59 8.88
N SER A 168 -2.05 -9.16 7.67
CA SER A 168 -1.10 -8.77 6.62
C SER A 168 -0.39 -7.45 6.95
N ILE A 169 -1.09 -6.48 7.55
CA ILE A 169 -0.47 -5.24 8.05
C ILE A 169 0.49 -5.57 9.20
N ASP A 170 0.08 -6.42 10.14
CA ASP A 170 0.92 -6.77 11.29
C ASP A 170 2.13 -7.64 10.91
N ALA A 171 2.06 -8.39 9.81
CA ALA A 171 3.22 -9.06 9.23
C ALA A 171 4.28 -8.03 8.76
N LEU A 172 3.86 -6.95 8.09
CA LEU A 172 4.76 -5.87 7.68
C LEU A 172 5.32 -5.11 8.88
N VAL A 173 4.48 -4.81 9.87
CA VAL A 173 4.89 -4.19 11.12
C VAL A 173 5.96 -5.03 11.81
N TYR A 174 5.71 -6.34 11.95
CA TYR A 174 6.65 -7.25 12.57
C TYR A 174 7.98 -7.32 11.81
N ALA A 175 7.93 -7.42 10.48
CA ALA A 175 9.12 -7.43 9.64
C ALA A 175 9.96 -6.15 9.80
N MET A 176 9.32 -4.98 9.88
CA MET A 176 10.01 -3.71 10.16
C MET A 176 10.63 -3.67 11.57
N GLU A 177 9.89 -4.11 12.59
CA GLU A 177 10.40 -4.19 13.96
C GLU A 177 11.62 -5.10 14.08
N LYS A 178 11.59 -6.25 13.39
CA LYS A 178 12.71 -7.20 13.35
C LYS A 178 13.98 -6.60 12.75
N GLU A 179 13.85 -5.68 11.80
CA GLU A 179 14.97 -4.94 11.21
C GLU A 179 15.35 -3.66 11.99
N GLY A 180 14.67 -3.38 13.11
CA GLY A 180 14.95 -2.24 13.99
C GLY A 180 14.14 -0.97 13.70
N PHE A 181 13.14 -1.03 12.82
CA PHE A 181 12.36 0.11 12.34
C PHE A 181 10.92 0.13 12.89
N GLY A 182 10.73 -0.29 14.15
CA GLY A 182 9.42 -0.42 14.78
C GLY A 182 8.59 0.87 14.90
N GLY A 183 9.21 2.04 14.70
CA GLY A 183 8.53 3.34 14.70
C GLY A 183 7.87 3.72 13.37
N VAL A 184 8.16 3.03 12.26
CA VAL A 184 7.61 3.35 10.94
C VAL A 184 6.14 2.95 10.88
N THR A 185 5.25 3.90 10.56
CA THR A 185 3.81 3.66 10.36
C THR A 185 3.53 3.03 9.00
N VAL A 186 2.39 2.37 8.83
CA VAL A 186 1.97 1.80 7.53
C VAL A 186 0.87 2.67 6.93
N ALA A 187 0.94 2.90 5.62
CA ALA A 187 -0.15 3.42 4.81
C ALA A 187 -0.49 2.39 3.74
N VAL A 188 -1.77 2.02 3.62
CA VAL A 188 -2.25 1.12 2.57
C VAL A 188 -2.61 1.97 1.37
N THR A 189 -1.77 1.95 0.35
CA THR A 189 -1.88 2.81 -0.84
C THR A 189 -2.78 2.25 -1.92
N GLU A 190 -3.07 0.96 -1.85
CA GLU A 190 -4.09 0.31 -2.67
C GLU A 190 -4.68 -0.86 -1.89
N THR A 191 -6.01 -0.97 -1.86
CA THR A 191 -6.73 -2.15 -1.39
C THR A 191 -8.13 -2.15 -1.98
N GLY A 192 -8.66 -3.30 -2.32
CA GLY A 192 -9.98 -3.40 -2.92
C GLY A 192 -10.43 -4.83 -3.12
N TRP A 193 -11.66 -4.97 -3.62
CA TRP A 193 -12.25 -6.25 -3.98
C TRP A 193 -13.06 -6.10 -5.27
N PRO A 194 -12.82 -6.94 -6.28
CA PRO A 194 -13.46 -6.78 -7.58
C PRO A 194 -14.95 -7.14 -7.55
N LYS A 195 -15.73 -6.42 -8.35
CA LYS A 195 -17.19 -6.58 -8.47
C LYS A 195 -17.60 -7.68 -9.46
N SER A 196 -16.68 -8.19 -10.26
CA SER A 196 -16.92 -9.25 -11.25
C SER A 196 -15.60 -9.79 -11.82
N GLY A 197 -15.68 -10.80 -12.69
CA GLY A 197 -14.54 -11.28 -13.48
C GLY A 197 -13.62 -12.28 -12.78
N GLY A 198 -13.98 -12.77 -11.59
CA GLY A 198 -13.17 -13.72 -10.83
C GLY A 198 -13.94 -14.45 -9.74
N GLU A 199 -13.27 -15.38 -9.05
CA GLU A 199 -13.85 -16.08 -7.91
C GLU A 199 -14.23 -15.08 -6.81
N ALA A 200 -15.41 -15.25 -6.21
CA ALA A 200 -15.97 -14.38 -5.17
C ALA A 200 -16.02 -12.88 -5.54
N ALA A 201 -15.80 -12.52 -6.80
CA ALA A 201 -15.89 -11.17 -7.32
C ALA A 201 -17.35 -10.86 -7.65
N ASN A 202 -18.01 -10.09 -6.78
CA ASN A 202 -19.38 -9.64 -6.94
C ASN A 202 -19.57 -8.33 -6.17
N VAL A 203 -20.61 -7.57 -6.53
CA VAL A 203 -20.93 -6.27 -5.93
C VAL A 203 -21.13 -6.36 -4.41
N GLU A 204 -21.74 -7.43 -3.91
CA GLU A 204 -22.02 -7.61 -2.48
C GLU A 204 -20.74 -7.79 -1.67
N ASN A 205 -19.84 -8.67 -2.11
CA ASN A 205 -18.55 -8.89 -1.47
C ASN A 205 -17.66 -7.64 -1.57
N ALA A 206 -17.68 -6.94 -2.70
CA ALA A 206 -16.95 -5.69 -2.86
C ALA A 206 -17.45 -4.61 -1.87
N ALA A 207 -18.77 -4.46 -1.74
CA ALA A 207 -19.38 -3.53 -0.79
C ALA A 207 -19.02 -3.87 0.66
N VAL A 208 -19.03 -5.15 1.02
CA VAL A 208 -18.67 -5.59 2.38
C VAL A 208 -17.19 -5.38 2.67
N PHE A 209 -16.30 -5.77 1.76
CA PHE A 209 -14.86 -5.60 1.96
C PHE A 209 -14.50 -4.12 2.11
N ASN A 210 -14.84 -3.30 1.11
CA ASN A 210 -14.51 -1.89 1.11
C ASN A 210 -15.21 -1.14 2.24
N GLY A 211 -16.46 -1.48 2.55
CA GLY A 211 -17.20 -0.89 3.67
C GLY A 211 -16.54 -1.13 5.03
N ASN A 212 -16.03 -2.35 5.27
CA ASN A 212 -15.31 -2.65 6.50
C ASN A 212 -13.95 -1.96 6.57
N VAL A 213 -13.20 -1.92 5.47
CA VAL A 213 -11.92 -1.18 5.41
C VAL A 213 -12.13 0.30 5.76
N VAL A 214 -13.14 0.95 5.17
CA VAL A 214 -13.46 2.36 5.46
C VAL A 214 -13.89 2.53 6.92
N ALA A 215 -14.80 1.69 7.43
CA ALA A 215 -15.26 1.78 8.81
C ALA A 215 -14.10 1.65 9.81
N ARG A 216 -13.09 0.81 9.53
CA ARG A 216 -11.88 0.69 10.35
C ARG A 216 -11.02 1.94 10.29
N ALA A 217 -10.81 2.51 9.11
CA ALA A 217 -10.01 3.71 8.90
C ALA A 217 -10.62 4.92 9.63
N VAL A 218 -11.92 5.17 9.44
CA VAL A 218 -12.67 6.28 10.07
C VAL A 218 -12.62 6.17 11.61
N ARG A 219 -12.75 4.96 12.15
CA ARG A 219 -12.72 4.72 13.60
C ARG A 219 -11.32 4.66 14.20
N ASN A 220 -10.27 4.83 13.39
CA ASN A 220 -8.89 4.74 13.83
C ASN A 220 -8.60 3.42 14.59
N ALA A 221 -9.17 2.30 14.10
CA ALA A 221 -9.17 1.02 14.82
C ALA A 221 -7.74 0.47 15.04
N GLY A 222 -6.85 0.68 14.06
CA GLY A 222 -5.53 0.08 14.02
C GLY A 222 -5.58 -1.43 13.76
N THR A 223 -4.61 -2.16 14.30
CA THR A 223 -4.45 -3.61 14.17
C THR A 223 -4.22 -4.25 15.54
N PRO A 224 -4.32 -5.58 15.69
CA PRO A 224 -4.01 -6.25 16.97
C PRO A 224 -2.64 -5.89 17.55
N ARG A 225 -1.58 -5.78 16.72
CA ARG A 225 -0.23 -5.40 17.17
C ARG A 225 -0.07 -3.91 17.43
N ARG A 226 -0.83 -3.05 16.76
CA ARG A 226 -0.81 -1.59 16.93
C ARG A 226 -2.22 -1.05 17.18
N PRO A 227 -2.85 -1.39 18.32
CA PRO A 227 -4.21 -0.95 18.61
C PRO A 227 -4.28 0.56 18.74
N GLY A 228 -5.28 1.19 18.12
CA GLY A 228 -5.48 2.66 18.17
C GLY A 228 -4.50 3.48 17.34
N VAL A 229 -3.54 2.86 16.64
CA VAL A 229 -2.73 3.51 15.62
C VAL A 229 -3.40 3.28 14.27
N GLY A 230 -4.17 4.27 13.80
CA GLY A 230 -4.88 4.15 12.53
C GLY A 230 -3.95 3.93 11.35
N VAL A 231 -4.53 3.30 10.35
CA VAL A 231 -3.90 3.05 9.06
C VAL A 231 -4.55 4.00 8.07
N GLU A 232 -3.74 4.82 7.39
CA GLU A 232 -4.21 5.61 6.26
C GLU A 232 -4.44 4.66 5.07
N VAL A 233 -5.61 4.73 4.44
CA VAL A 233 -6.02 3.79 3.39
C VAL A 233 -6.51 4.51 2.14
N TYR A 234 -6.08 4.02 0.99
CA TYR A 234 -6.55 4.42 -0.34
C TYR A 234 -7.21 3.21 -0.99
N LEU A 235 -8.52 3.33 -1.28
CA LEU A 235 -9.26 2.26 -1.95
C LEU A 235 -8.89 2.22 -3.44
N PHE A 236 -8.62 1.00 -3.92
CA PHE A 236 -8.43 0.70 -5.33
C PHE A 236 -9.73 0.09 -5.89
N ASP A 237 -10.38 0.72 -6.86
CA ASP A 237 -10.13 2.04 -7.43
C ASP A 237 -11.44 2.85 -7.57
N LEU A 238 -11.36 4.05 -8.12
CA LEU A 238 -12.52 4.92 -8.23
C LEU A 238 -13.48 4.44 -9.32
N PHE A 239 -12.97 4.05 -10.49
CA PHE A 239 -13.76 3.62 -11.64
C PHE A 239 -13.26 2.29 -12.17
N ASP A 240 -14.15 1.49 -12.74
CA ASP A 240 -13.73 0.35 -13.56
C ASP A 240 -12.79 0.81 -14.68
N GLU A 241 -11.72 0.04 -14.91
CA GLU A 241 -10.68 0.36 -15.88
C GLU A 241 -10.64 -0.71 -16.98
N ASN A 242 -11.42 -0.52 -18.05
CA ASN A 242 -11.54 -1.50 -19.14
C ASN A 242 -10.25 -1.67 -19.99
N GLY A 243 -9.27 -0.79 -19.82
CA GLY A 243 -7.95 -0.88 -20.45
C GLY A 243 -6.97 -1.79 -19.72
N LYS A 244 -7.31 -2.29 -18.53
CA LYS A 244 -6.44 -3.18 -17.77
C LYS A 244 -6.29 -4.53 -18.46
N VAL A 245 -5.06 -5.06 -18.38
CA VAL A 245 -4.64 -6.35 -18.95
C VAL A 245 -4.46 -7.38 -17.82
N GLY A 246 -4.48 -8.67 -18.17
CA GLY A 246 -4.35 -9.76 -17.21
C GLY A 246 -5.69 -10.47 -16.96
N GLU A 247 -5.91 -10.87 -15.71
CA GLU A 247 -7.14 -11.54 -15.28
C GLU A 247 -8.37 -10.64 -15.45
N GLU A 248 -9.53 -11.24 -15.73
CA GLU A 248 -10.73 -10.44 -16.05
C GLU A 248 -11.18 -9.56 -14.88
N PHE A 249 -10.98 -10.00 -13.63
CA PHE A 249 -11.33 -9.22 -12.44
C PHE A 249 -10.59 -7.88 -12.34
N GLU A 250 -9.43 -7.72 -12.99
CA GLU A 250 -8.65 -6.48 -12.98
C GLU A 250 -9.47 -5.29 -13.47
N LYS A 251 -10.42 -5.50 -14.38
CA LYS A 251 -11.24 -4.44 -14.97
C LYS A 251 -12.38 -3.95 -14.06
N HIS A 252 -12.61 -4.60 -12.91
CA HIS A 252 -13.86 -4.49 -12.16
C HIS A 252 -13.69 -4.08 -10.70
N PHE A 253 -12.59 -3.40 -10.32
CA PHE A 253 -12.35 -2.94 -8.95
C PHE A 253 -13.12 -1.67 -8.55
N GLY A 254 -13.68 -0.94 -9.52
CA GLY A 254 -14.20 0.41 -9.31
C GLY A 254 -15.30 0.51 -8.26
N ILE A 255 -15.31 1.57 -7.48
CA ILE A 255 -16.50 1.95 -6.71
C ILE A 255 -17.63 2.38 -7.68
N PHE A 256 -17.25 2.98 -8.80
CA PHE A 256 -18.12 3.38 -9.90
C PHE A 256 -17.89 2.49 -11.13
N GLY A 257 -18.94 2.25 -11.90
CA GLY A 257 -18.84 1.59 -13.21
C GLY A 257 -18.22 2.50 -14.28
N LEU A 258 -17.98 1.95 -15.47
CA LEU A 258 -17.52 2.70 -16.66
C LEU A 258 -18.48 3.83 -17.06
N ASP A 259 -19.76 3.69 -16.73
CA ASP A 259 -20.81 4.67 -16.97
C ASP A 259 -20.89 5.76 -15.89
N GLY A 260 -20.00 5.71 -14.89
CA GLY A 260 -19.99 6.61 -13.74
C GLY A 260 -21.11 6.32 -12.72
N VAL A 261 -21.86 5.24 -12.88
CA VAL A 261 -22.89 4.84 -11.92
C VAL A 261 -22.24 4.16 -10.72
N LYS A 262 -22.62 4.60 -9.53
CA LYS A 262 -22.10 4.05 -8.27
C LYS A 262 -22.57 2.60 -8.07
N ALA A 263 -21.66 1.66 -7.90
CA ALA A 263 -21.98 0.24 -7.72
C ALA A 263 -22.47 -0.08 -6.31
N TYR A 264 -21.91 0.57 -5.28
CA TYR A 264 -22.30 0.41 -3.88
C TYR A 264 -21.99 1.68 -3.06
N GLY A 265 -22.63 1.84 -1.90
CA GLY A 265 -22.40 2.96 -0.99
C GLY A 265 -21.30 2.68 0.03
N LEU A 266 -20.47 3.69 0.31
CA LEU A 266 -19.48 3.69 1.38
C LEU A 266 -19.71 4.94 2.24
N ASP A 267 -19.47 4.82 3.56
CA ASP A 267 -19.56 5.93 4.50
C ASP A 267 -18.18 6.33 5.00
N PHE A 268 -17.71 7.50 4.56
CA PHE A 268 -16.38 8.03 4.87
C PHE A 268 -16.37 8.99 6.07
N ASN A 269 -17.51 9.16 6.77
CA ASN A 269 -17.68 10.12 7.87
C ASN A 269 -17.78 9.45 9.25
#